data_AF-A0A8H5J030-F1
#
_entry.id   AF-A0A8H5J030-F1
#
_cell.length_a   1.000
_cell.length_b   1.000
_cell.length_c   1.000
_cell.angle_alpha   90.00
_cell.angle_beta   90.00
_cell.angle_gamma   90.00
#
_symmetry.space_group_name_H-M   'P 1'
#
loop_
_entity.id
_entity.type
_entity.pdbx_description
1 polymer ?
#
loop_
_entity_poly.entity_id
_entity_poly.type
_entity_poly.pdbx_seq_one_letter_code
_entity_poly.pdbx_strand_id
1 'polypeptide(L)'
;MASGSFDHTAVDALNLDARRAHMNAFFMHLGVWDSAKVAKAREKCVEMFCQLLDTRGHLSVNHEYFEYEVDALIWFNILKRGKVLTEATK
;
A
#
# COMPACT_ATOMS: atom_id res chain seq x y z
N MET A 1 -8.90 14.09 17.67
CA MET A 1 -9.34 14.21 16.27
C MET A 1 -8.79 15.52 15.72
N ALA A 2 -7.56 15.51 15.21
CA ALA A 2 -7.05 16.62 14.42
C ALA A 2 -7.10 16.16 12.96
N SER A 3 -8.14 16.61 12.25
CA SER A 3 -8.34 16.41 10.82
C SER A 3 -7.44 17.35 10.02
N GLY A 4 -6.13 17.25 10.22
CA GLY A 4 -5.17 17.88 9.33
C GLY A 4 -5.06 17.05 8.06
N SER A 5 -5.15 17.69 6.89
CA SER A 5 -4.76 17.06 5.63
C SER A 5 -3.32 16.54 5.76
N PHE A 6 -3.10 15.23 5.64
CA PHE A 6 -1.75 14.69 5.50
C PHE A 6 -1.19 15.14 4.16
N ASP A 7 0.02 15.69 4.12
CA ASP A 7 0.61 16.16 2.86
C ASP A 7 1.11 14.96 2.04
N HIS A 8 0.57 14.82 0.83
CA HIS A 8 0.94 13.79 -0.13
C HIS A 8 1.82 14.32 -1.27
N THR A 9 2.02 15.64 -1.36
CA THR A 9 2.56 16.31 -2.56
C THR A 9 4.08 16.20 -2.68
N ALA A 10 4.78 15.93 -1.58
CA ALA A 10 6.24 15.87 -1.53
C ALA A 10 6.82 14.46 -1.78
N VAL A 11 5.99 13.46 -2.05
CA VAL A 11 6.44 12.06 -2.17
C VAL A 11 6.85 11.75 -3.61
N ASP A 12 8.11 11.37 -3.79
CA ASP A 12 8.53 10.72 -5.03
C ASP A 12 7.93 9.31 -5.09
N ALA A 13 6.89 9.16 -5.91
CA ALA A 13 6.19 7.89 -6.10
C ALA A 13 7.04 6.83 -6.82
N LEU A 14 8.14 7.20 -7.49
CA LEU A 14 9.01 6.24 -8.16
C LEU A 14 10.09 5.69 -7.21
N ASN A 15 10.47 6.47 -6.19
CA ASN A 15 11.42 6.05 -5.17
C ASN A 15 10.78 5.09 -4.14
N LEU A 16 11.30 3.85 -4.08
CA LEU A 16 10.80 2.79 -3.20
C LEU A 16 10.82 3.18 -1.72
N ASP A 17 11.94 3.74 -1.26
CA ASP A 17 12.11 4.09 0.14
C ASP A 17 11.21 5.26 0.52
N ALA A 18 11.08 6.25 -0.36
CA ALA A 18 10.18 7.39 -0.17
C ALA A 18 8.72 6.94 -0.07
N ARG A 19 8.26 6.04 -0.96
CA ARG A 19 6.90 5.47 -0.90
C ARG A 19 6.61 4.76 0.42
N ARG A 20 7.54 3.93 0.88
CA ARG A 20 7.36 3.13 2.10
C ARG A 20 7.47 3.98 3.36
N ALA A 21 8.34 4.98 3.38
CA ALA A 21 8.41 5.97 4.44
C ALA A 21 7.10 6.75 4.55
N HIS A 22 6.55 7.18 3.41
CA HIS A 22 5.25 7.85 3.36
C HIS A 22 4.10 6.96 3.86
N MET A 23 4.05 5.70 3.42
CA MET A 23 3.06 4.72 3.89
C MET A 23 3.10 4.55 5.41
N ASN A 24 4.30 4.39 5.96
CA ASN A 24 4.50 4.31 7.41
C ASN A 24 3.99 5.56 8.12
N ALA A 25 4.46 6.74 7.70
CA ALA A 25 4.07 8.01 8.31
C ALA A 25 2.55 8.25 8.26
N PHE A 26 1.90 7.92 7.14
CA PHE A 26 0.46 8.05 6.98
C PHE A 26 -0.31 7.05 7.86
N PHE A 27 0.09 5.79 7.91
CA PHE A 27 -0.55 4.80 8.79
C PHE A 27 -0.35 5.13 10.27
N MET A 28 0.80 5.70 10.65
CA MET A 28 1.03 6.22 11.99
C MET A 28 0.09 7.40 12.28
N HIS A 29 -0.05 8.34 11.35
CA HIS A 29 -0.96 9.48 11.47
C HIS A 29 -2.42 9.04 11.67
N LEU A 30 -2.85 8.00 10.96
CA LEU A 30 -4.18 7.40 11.13
C LEU A 30 -4.34 6.53 12.38
N GLY A 31 -3.26 6.26 13.13
CA GLY A 31 -3.28 5.36 14.28
C GLY A 31 -3.52 3.88 13.92
N VAL A 32 -3.29 3.50 12.66
CA VAL A 32 -3.47 2.12 12.15
C VAL A 32 -2.16 1.37 11.93
N TRP A 33 -1.02 2.02 12.16
CA TRP A 33 0.30 1.41 11.99
C TRP A 33 0.51 0.24 12.97
N ASP A 34 0.87 -0.90 12.41
CA ASP A 34 1.30 -2.10 13.12
C ASP A 34 2.28 -2.84 12.20
N SER A 35 3.56 -2.83 12.56
CA SER A 35 4.63 -3.36 11.73
C SER A 35 4.45 -4.84 11.40
N ALA A 36 3.95 -5.64 12.34
CA ALA A 36 3.68 -7.06 12.13
C ALA A 36 2.52 -7.26 11.16
N LYS A 37 1.45 -6.47 11.29
CA LYS A 37 0.33 -6.51 10.33
C LYS A 37 0.73 -6.05 8.94
N VAL A 38 1.57 -5.02 8.82
CA VAL A 38 2.06 -4.51 7.53
C VAL A 38 2.96 -5.55 6.85
N ALA A 39 3.87 -6.18 7.59
CA ALA A 39 4.71 -7.26 7.07
C ALA A 39 3.87 -8.43 6.55
N LYS A 40 2.88 -8.89 7.34
CA LYS A 40 1.95 -9.95 6.93
C LYS A 40 1.08 -9.53 5.74
N ALA A 41 0.66 -8.28 5.67
CA ALA A 41 -0.08 -7.76 4.53
C ALA A 41 0.78 -7.78 3.27
N ARG A 42 2.07 -7.42 3.37
CA ARG A 42 3.02 -7.47 2.25
C ARG A 42 3.18 -8.88 1.70
N GLU A 43 3.44 -9.87 2.56
CA GLU A 43 3.56 -11.28 2.14
C GLU A 43 2.35 -11.73 1.33
N LYS A 44 1.15 -11.43 1.84
CA LYS A 44 -0.10 -11.75 1.14
C LYS A 44 -0.26 -10.98 -0.17
N CYS A 45 0.10 -9.70 -0.22
CA CYS A 45 0.00 -8.89 -1.44
C CYS A 45 0.97 -9.37 -2.53
N VAL A 46 2.18 -9.78 -2.13
CA VAL A 46 3.16 -10.43 -3.02
C VAL A 46 2.57 -11.71 -3.60
N GLU A 47 2.03 -12.59 -2.77
CA GLU A 47 1.41 -13.84 -3.23
C GLU A 47 0.25 -13.58 -4.20
N MET A 48 -0.67 -12.67 -3.84
CA MET A 48 -1.82 -12.31 -4.68
C MET A 48 -1.38 -11.72 -6.03
N PHE A 49 -0.37 -10.85 -6.04
CA PHE A 49 0.09 -10.23 -7.27
C PHE A 49 0.84 -11.22 -8.16
N CYS A 50 1.67 -12.10 -7.58
CA CYS A 50 2.29 -13.20 -8.32
C CYS A 50 1.25 -14.13 -8.96
N GLN A 51 0.20 -14.53 -8.22
CA GLN A 51 -0.90 -15.34 -8.76
C GLN A 51 -1.62 -14.63 -9.91
N LEU A 52 -1.84 -13.31 -9.80
CA LEU A 52 -2.45 -12.52 -10.86
C LEU A 52 -1.58 -12.47 -12.12
N LEU A 53 -0.26 -12.29 -11.96
CA LEU A 53 0.70 -12.28 -13.07
C LEU A 53 0.75 -13.63 -13.77
N ASP A 54 0.83 -14.73 -13.00
CA ASP A 54 0.80 -16.09 -13.52
C ASP A 54 -0.48 -16.38 -14.31
N THR A 55 -1.64 -16.01 -13.76
CA THR A 55 -2.94 -16.14 -14.43
C THR A 55 -3.00 -15.38 -15.75
N ARG A 56 -2.25 -14.28 -15.88
CA ARG A 56 -2.13 -13.48 -17.10
C ARG A 56 -1.03 -13.95 -18.05
N GLY A 57 -0.32 -15.03 -17.70
CA GLY A 57 0.81 -15.55 -18.48
C GLY A 57 2.07 -14.70 -18.39
N HIS A 58 2.18 -13.81 -17.40
CA HIS A 58 3.38 -13.02 -17.16
C HIS A 58 4.32 -13.76 -16.20
N LEU A 59 5.43 -14.26 -16.74
CA LEU A 59 6.47 -14.96 -15.97
C LEU A 59 7.51 -14.02 -15.35
N SER A 60 7.60 -12.78 -15.84
CA SER A 60 8.48 -11.76 -15.31
C SER A 60 7.88 -10.37 -15.51
N VAL A 61 8.22 -9.47 -14.59
CA VAL A 61 7.86 -8.06 -14.65
C VAL A 61 9.05 -7.24 -14.14
N ASN A 62 9.06 -5.95 -14.48
CA ASN A 62 10.04 -5.01 -13.93
C ASN A 62 9.90 -4.95 -12.40
N HIS A 63 11.04 -4.92 -11.70
CA HIS A 63 11.08 -4.94 -10.23
C HIS A 63 10.43 -3.70 -9.59
N GLU A 64 10.65 -2.51 -10.15
CA GLU A 64 10.09 -1.26 -9.63
C GLU A 64 8.57 -1.25 -9.77
N TYR A 65 8.06 -1.70 -10.92
CA TYR A 65 6.63 -1.89 -11.15
C TYR A 65 6.03 -2.90 -10.18
N PHE A 66 6.72 -4.02 -9.94
CA PHE A 66 6.27 -5.03 -9.00
C PHE A 66 6.13 -4.47 -7.58
N GLU A 67 7.16 -3.77 -7.08
CA GLU A 67 7.11 -3.18 -5.75
C GLU A 67 6.06 -2.07 -5.65
N TYR A 68 5.85 -1.28 -6.71
CA TYR A 68 4.78 -0.28 -6.75
C TYR A 68 3.38 -0.90 -6.59
N GLU A 69 3.08 -1.96 -7.35
CA GLU A 69 1.79 -2.65 -7.28
C GLU A 69 1.57 -3.34 -5.92
N VAL A 70 2.63 -3.95 -5.36
CA VAL A 70 2.57 -4.51 -4.00
C VAL A 70 2.29 -3.43 -2.96
N ASP A 71 2.97 -2.28 -3.02
CA ASP A 71 2.73 -1.16 -2.11
C ASP A 71 1.27 -0.67 -2.22
N ALA A 72 0.75 -0.53 -3.45
CA ALA A 72 -0.64 -0.13 -3.70
C ALA A 72 -1.67 -1.12 -3.11
N LEU A 73 -1.41 -2.43 -3.22
CA LEU A 73 -2.25 -3.45 -2.61
C LEU A 73 -2.23 -3.41 -1.09
N ILE A 74 -1.08 -3.09 -0.47
CA ILE A 74 -0.97 -2.92 0.99
C ILE A 74 -1.84 -1.74 1.45
N TRP A 75 -1.74 -0.59 0.78
CA TRP A 75 -2.60 0.57 0.99
C TRP A 75 -4.07 0.21 1.00
N PHE A 76 -4.54 -0.42 -0.08
CA PHE A 76 -5.93 -0.82 -0.23
C PHE A 76 -6.36 -1.76 0.89
N ASN A 77 -5.58 -2.81 1.17
CA ASN A 77 -5.95 -3.81 2.17
C ASN A 77 -6.00 -3.26 3.59
N ILE A 78 -5.07 -2.37 3.97
CA ILE A 78 -5.04 -1.78 5.31
C ILE A 78 -6.14 -0.73 5.48
N LEU A 79 -6.31 0.18 4.52
CA LEU A 79 -7.32 1.24 4.63
C LEU A 79 -8.76 0.72 4.52
N LYS A 80 -9.00 -0.30 3.67
CA LYS A 80 -10.30 -0.98 3.60
C LYS A 80 -10.65 -1.69 4.90
N ARG A 81 -9.68 -2.38 5.51
CA ARG A 81 -9.88 -3.08 6.80
C ARG A 81 -10.04 -2.11 7.97
N GLY A 82 -9.35 -0.98 7.94
CA GLY A 82 -9.48 0.09 8.93
C GLY A 82 -10.81 0.85 8.84
N LYS A 83 -11.69 0.53 7.87
CA LYS A 83 -12.90 1.32 7.54
C LYS A 83 -12.60 2.81 7.29
N VAL A 84 -11.36 3.14 6.93
CA VAL A 84 -10.94 4.51 6.60
C VAL A 84 -11.46 4.88 5.22
N LEU A 85 -11.50 3.90 4.31
CA LEU A 85 -12.26 3.97 3.06
C LEU A 85 -13.74 3.67 3.39
N THR A 86 -14.44 4.62 4.01
CA THR A 86 -15.91 4.63 3.94
C THR A 86 -16.31 5.19 2.58
N GLU A 87 -17.29 4.53 1.95
CA GLU A 87 -17.76 4.74 0.59
C GLU A 87 -17.83 6.23 0.20
N ALA A 88 -16.90 6.67 -0.64
CA ALA A 88 -17.11 7.82 -1.50
C ALA A 88 -17.92 7.37 -2.74
N THR A 89 -19.11 6.82 -2.52
CA THR A 89 -20.10 6.56 -3.57
C THR A 89 -21.50 6.70 -2.98
N LYS A 90 -22.10 7.87 -3.23
CA LYS A 90 -23.54 8.00 -3.49
C LYS A 90 -23.70 8.64 -4.85
#